data_AF-A0ABD4ECP2-F1
#
_entry.id   AF-A0ABD4ECP2-F1
#
_cell.length_a   1.000
_cell.length_b   1.000
_cell.length_c   1.000
_cell.angle_alpha   90.00
_cell.angle_beta   90.00
_cell.angle_gamma   90.00
#
_symmetry.space_group_name_H-M   'P 1'
#
loop_
_entity.id
_entity.type
_entity.pdbx_description
1 polymer ?
#
loop_
_entity_poly.entity_id
_entity_poly.type
_entity_poly.pdbx_seq_one_letter_code
_entity_poly.pdbx_strand_id
1 'polypeptide(L)'
;MAFSKVLVGWMAACALSAALADTLPNAGAPSGPLARAERFDYGDSGLPQVAADLNERIIRIPADASGAVTLEATLFKPDGPGPFPLVVFNHGKNPGDLHQQPRSRPLAFAREFVRRGYAVIAPNRQGFAGSGGTYQQEGCNVAKNGLAQAADIGATIRYMSREPYVDASHIVVAGTSHGGLASIAYGTEAAAGVRGIINFSGGLRQDLCDGWQRNLVDAFDQYGARTAVQSLWLYGDNDSVWTPALVAQMHDAYASHGTRAQFVDFGRYKDDAHRLIVDRDGVPVWWPAVNAFLARLNLPTAVRYAVANPHEPKASGYASIDAVDAVPFIDAAGRDGYRRFLNQHPSRAFAVSAEGAWSWAEGGDDPMALALDNCAKQGAGACRLYAVNDRVVWNANASQTADNAERDDDAQAARSLAAR
;
A
#
# COMPACT_ATOMS: atom_id res chain seq x y z
N MET A 1 45.54 4.38 -23.30
CA MET A 1 44.68 5.50 -22.92
C MET A 1 43.42 5.45 -23.76
N ALA A 2 42.29 5.85 -23.16
CA ALA A 2 40.97 6.08 -23.76
C ALA A 2 39.97 4.90 -23.84
N PHE A 3 39.06 4.93 -22.85
CA PHE A 3 37.60 4.79 -22.91
C PHE A 3 36.95 3.61 -23.65
N SER A 4 36.31 2.72 -22.88
CA SER A 4 35.08 2.06 -23.31
C SER A 4 33.95 2.41 -22.35
N LYS A 5 32.94 3.11 -22.86
CA LYS A 5 31.68 3.42 -22.18
C LYS A 5 30.80 2.17 -22.22
N VAL A 6 30.42 1.64 -21.07
CA VAL A 6 29.32 0.67 -20.96
C VAL A 6 28.09 1.44 -20.46
N LEU A 7 27.09 1.58 -21.33
CA LEU A 7 25.78 2.08 -20.96
C LEU A 7 25.12 1.07 -20.00
N VAL A 8 24.69 1.56 -18.83
CA VAL A 8 23.80 0.88 -17.89
C VAL A 8 22.46 1.60 -17.94
N GLY A 9 21.42 0.89 -18.37
CA GLY A 9 20.02 1.32 -18.46
C GLY A 9 19.10 0.14 -18.11
N TRP A 10 18.67 0.01 -16.84
CA TRP A 10 17.30 0.22 -16.34
C TRP A 10 16.25 -0.82 -16.79
N MET A 11 15.64 -1.54 -15.83
CA MET A 11 14.18 -1.53 -15.62
C MET A 11 13.75 -2.29 -14.36
N ALA A 12 12.69 -1.74 -13.75
CA ALA A 12 11.89 -2.19 -12.64
C ALA A 12 11.77 -3.71 -12.47
N ALA A 13 11.89 -4.17 -11.23
CA ALA A 13 11.39 -5.47 -10.79
C ALA A 13 9.85 -5.44 -10.78
N CYS A 14 9.25 -5.42 -11.97
CA CYS A 14 8.01 -6.15 -12.23
C CYS A 14 8.47 -7.46 -12.88
N ALA A 15 8.13 -8.57 -12.24
CA ALA A 15 8.57 -9.90 -12.64
C ALA A 15 8.29 -10.17 -14.12
N LEU A 16 9.36 -10.41 -14.88
CA LEU A 16 9.32 -11.24 -16.08
C LEU A 16 8.98 -12.67 -15.65
N SER A 17 7.71 -13.04 -15.74
CA SER A 17 7.35 -14.46 -15.91
C SER A 17 7.13 -14.70 -17.40
N ALA A 18 8.18 -15.14 -18.09
CA ALA A 18 8.07 -15.71 -19.42
C ALA A 18 8.42 -17.20 -19.35
N ALA A 19 7.42 -18.01 -19.72
CA ALA A 19 7.50 -19.35 -20.27
C ALA A 19 8.09 -20.48 -19.40
N LEU A 20 7.22 -21.14 -18.64
CA LEU A 20 7.03 -22.59 -18.78
C LEU A 20 5.53 -22.85 -18.90
N ALA A 21 5.14 -23.48 -20.01
CA ALA A 21 3.78 -23.91 -20.27
C ALA A 21 3.49 -25.16 -19.43
N ASP A 22 3.03 -24.95 -18.21
CA ASP A 22 2.24 -25.94 -17.49
C ASP A 22 0.80 -25.44 -17.40
N THR A 23 -0.14 -26.34 -17.64
CA THR A 23 -1.58 -26.10 -17.60
C THR A 23 -1.97 -25.44 -16.29
N LEU A 24 -2.18 -24.11 -16.32
CA LEU A 24 -2.69 -23.38 -15.17
C LEU A 24 -4.17 -23.77 -14.98
N PRO A 25 -4.59 -24.20 -13.78
CA PRO A 25 -6.00 -24.41 -13.51
C PRO A 25 -6.75 -23.08 -13.66
N ASN A 26 -7.96 -23.15 -14.22
CA ASN A 26 -8.93 -22.05 -14.23
C ASN A 26 -8.88 -21.31 -12.88
N ALA A 27 -8.83 -19.98 -12.92
CA ALA A 27 -9.19 -19.19 -11.75
C ALA A 27 -10.69 -19.44 -11.50
N GLY A 28 -10.99 -20.47 -10.70
CA GLY A 28 -12.27 -20.59 -10.03
C GLY A 28 -12.50 -19.37 -9.14
N ALA A 29 -13.71 -19.27 -8.57
CA ALA A 29 -14.03 -18.26 -7.56
C ALA A 29 -12.86 -18.06 -6.58
N PRO A 30 -12.61 -16.81 -6.09
CA PRO A 30 -11.54 -16.55 -5.14
C PRO A 30 -11.54 -17.63 -4.06
N SER A 31 -10.38 -18.19 -3.75
CA SER A 31 -10.22 -19.24 -2.74
C SER A 31 -9.48 -18.70 -1.53
N GLY A 32 -9.58 -19.40 -0.40
CA GLY A 32 -8.89 -19.00 0.83
C GLY A 32 -9.50 -17.76 1.52
N PRO A 33 -8.69 -16.91 2.17
CA PRO A 33 -9.14 -15.76 2.96
C PRO A 33 -9.92 -14.75 2.13
N LEU A 34 -9.47 -14.47 0.90
CA LEU A 34 -10.11 -13.52 0.00
C LEU A 34 -11.56 -13.92 -0.36
N ALA A 35 -11.82 -15.22 -0.43
CA ALA A 35 -13.15 -15.79 -0.67
C ALA A 35 -14.12 -15.53 0.48
N ARG A 36 -13.58 -15.52 1.70
CA ARG A 36 -14.34 -15.44 2.96
C ARG A 36 -14.49 -13.99 3.43
N ALA A 37 -13.78 -13.07 2.80
CA ALA A 37 -13.69 -11.70 3.25
C ALA A 37 -14.92 -10.90 2.80
N GLU A 38 -15.61 -10.29 3.76
CA GLU A 38 -16.73 -9.41 3.46
C GLU A 38 -16.23 -8.13 2.80
N ARG A 39 -16.83 -7.78 1.65
CA ARG A 39 -16.58 -6.48 1.04
C ARG A 39 -17.37 -5.42 1.78
N PHE A 40 -16.69 -4.37 2.21
CA PHE A 40 -17.37 -3.24 2.83
C PHE A 40 -18.01 -2.35 1.77
N ASP A 41 -19.34 -2.28 1.77
CA ASP A 41 -20.10 -1.24 1.07
C ASP A 41 -20.57 -0.21 2.10
N TYR A 42 -20.04 1.01 2.00
CA TYR A 42 -20.32 2.08 2.96
C TYR A 42 -21.39 3.06 2.48
N GLY A 43 -21.97 2.83 1.28
CA GLY A 43 -23.20 3.42 0.75
C GLY A 43 -23.47 4.91 1.02
N ASP A 44 -24.72 5.31 0.81
CA ASP A 44 -25.20 6.63 1.23
C ASP A 44 -25.60 6.56 2.72
N SER A 45 -24.59 6.76 3.58
CA SER A 45 -24.68 6.56 5.02
C SER A 45 -25.11 7.81 5.81
N GLY A 46 -25.34 8.94 5.12
CA GLY A 46 -25.55 10.24 5.76
C GLY A 46 -24.35 10.76 6.56
N LEU A 47 -23.20 10.08 6.47
CA LEU A 47 -21.96 10.47 7.13
C LEU A 47 -21.28 11.62 6.39
N PRO A 48 -20.46 12.45 7.07
CA PRO A 48 -19.63 13.45 6.41
C PRO A 48 -18.78 12.81 5.32
N GLN A 49 -18.81 13.42 4.13
CA GLN A 49 -18.11 12.94 2.95
C GLN A 49 -16.64 13.35 2.99
N VAL A 50 -15.76 12.45 2.56
CA VAL A 50 -14.34 12.75 2.31
C VAL A 50 -14.04 12.29 0.89
N ALA A 51 -13.39 13.16 0.12
CA ALA A 51 -13.02 12.88 -1.26
C ALA A 51 -12.06 11.68 -1.37
N ALA A 52 -11.98 11.09 -2.57
CA ALA A 52 -11.19 9.87 -2.81
C ALA A 52 -9.68 10.07 -2.62
N ASP A 53 -9.22 11.32 -2.63
CA ASP A 53 -7.84 11.74 -2.34
C ASP A 53 -7.55 11.87 -0.84
N LEU A 54 -8.53 11.66 0.05
CA LEU A 54 -8.38 11.62 1.50
C LEU A 54 -7.83 12.94 2.12
N ASN A 55 -8.11 14.08 1.46
CA ASN A 55 -7.51 15.37 1.81
C ASN A 55 -5.97 15.31 1.89
N GLU A 56 -5.37 14.56 0.98
CA GLU A 56 -3.93 14.31 0.98
C GLU A 56 -3.11 15.61 0.95
N ARG A 57 -2.07 15.66 1.79
CA ARG A 57 -1.05 16.70 1.76
C ARG A 57 0.33 16.11 1.88
N ILE A 58 1.29 16.75 1.22
CA ILE A 58 2.72 16.51 1.47
C ILE A 58 3.18 17.53 2.50
N ILE A 59 3.79 17.06 3.58
CA ILE A 59 4.39 17.90 4.63
C ILE A 59 5.86 17.54 4.83
N ARG A 60 6.61 18.45 5.46
CA ARG A 60 8.03 18.27 5.80
C ARG A 60 8.19 18.25 7.31
N ILE A 61 8.75 17.15 7.82
CA ILE A 61 8.91 16.91 9.27
C ILE A 61 10.39 17.02 9.63
N PRO A 62 10.79 17.88 10.57
CA PRO A 62 12.16 17.89 11.09
C PRO A 62 12.54 16.54 11.71
N ALA A 63 13.58 15.89 11.20
CA ALA A 63 14.10 14.63 11.74
C ALA A 63 15.01 14.87 12.96
N ASP A 64 15.71 16.01 12.97
CA ASP A 64 16.62 16.44 14.03
C ASP A 64 16.16 17.75 14.69
N ALA A 65 16.80 18.10 15.81
CA ALA A 65 16.45 19.30 16.57
C ALA A 65 16.82 20.61 15.85
N SER A 66 17.80 20.58 14.94
CA SER A 66 18.21 21.73 14.15
C SER A 66 17.27 22.00 12.97
N GLY A 67 16.48 21.01 12.54
CA GLY A 67 15.67 21.06 11.33
C GLY A 67 16.48 20.97 10.04
N ALA A 68 17.76 20.58 10.12
CA ALA A 68 18.64 20.49 8.96
C ALA A 68 18.25 19.30 8.06
N VAL A 69 17.80 18.21 8.67
CA VAL A 69 17.21 17.08 7.96
C VAL A 69 15.69 17.12 8.10
N THR A 70 14.99 17.03 6.96
CA THR A 70 13.53 16.91 6.93
C THR A 70 13.08 15.64 6.23
N LEU A 71 12.03 15.02 6.75
CA LEU A 71 11.35 13.88 6.16
C LEU A 71 10.19 14.40 5.29
N GLU A 72 10.12 13.94 4.06
CA GLU A 72 8.92 14.09 3.24
C GLU A 72 7.87 13.09 3.71
N ALA A 73 6.69 13.58 4.11
CA ALA A 73 5.63 12.74 4.63
C ALA A 73 4.29 13.03 3.95
N THR A 74 3.51 11.97 3.76
CA THR A 74 2.16 12.05 3.22
C THR A 74 1.16 12.03 4.36
N LEU A 75 0.39 13.10 4.51
CA LEU A 75 -0.69 13.24 5.48
C LEU A 75 -2.03 13.01 4.79
N PHE A 76 -2.86 12.17 5.39
CA PHE A 76 -4.28 12.00 5.08
C PHE A 76 -5.10 12.32 6.32
N LYS A 77 -6.21 13.04 6.17
CA LYS A 77 -6.99 13.47 7.33
C LYS A 77 -8.47 13.62 6.96
N PRO A 78 -9.40 13.17 7.82
CA PRO A 78 -10.81 13.45 7.66
C PRO A 78 -11.12 14.94 7.86
N ASP A 79 -12.25 15.40 7.34
CA ASP A 79 -12.70 16.77 7.54
C ASP A 79 -13.04 17.05 9.01
N GLY A 80 -12.78 18.29 9.43
CA GLY A 80 -13.10 18.79 10.76
C GLY A 80 -11.89 19.16 11.62
N PRO A 81 -12.16 19.73 12.82
CA PRO A 81 -11.13 20.31 13.66
C PRO A 81 -10.27 19.27 14.40
N GLY A 82 -10.72 18.03 14.53
CA GLY A 82 -10.10 17.04 15.43
C GLY A 82 -10.50 17.27 16.90
N PRO A 83 -9.69 16.81 17.87
CA PRO A 83 -8.45 16.06 17.68
C PRO A 83 -8.73 14.64 17.15
N PHE A 84 -7.90 14.19 16.22
CA PHE A 84 -7.99 12.87 15.59
C PHE A 84 -6.91 11.95 16.16
N PRO A 85 -7.24 10.70 16.54
CA PRO A 85 -6.23 9.67 16.77
C PRO A 85 -5.29 9.55 15.56
N LEU A 86 -4.04 9.23 15.81
CA LEU A 86 -3.00 9.21 14.78
C LEU A 86 -2.62 7.79 14.41
N VAL A 87 -2.46 7.52 13.12
CA VAL A 87 -1.73 6.36 12.62
C VAL A 87 -0.48 6.80 11.88
N VAL A 88 0.67 6.24 12.27
CA VAL A 88 1.94 6.41 11.55
C VAL A 88 2.21 5.16 10.73
N PHE A 89 2.19 5.26 9.41
CA PHE A 89 2.45 4.13 8.51
C PHE A 89 3.87 4.17 7.94
N ASN A 90 4.60 3.08 8.10
CA ASN A 90 6.00 2.96 7.71
C ASN A 90 6.19 2.03 6.52
N HIS A 91 6.75 2.58 5.43
CA HIS A 91 6.98 1.85 4.19
C HIS A 91 8.09 0.80 4.31
N GLY A 92 8.06 -0.19 3.41
CA GLY A 92 9.15 -1.17 3.22
C GLY A 92 10.36 -0.56 2.51
N LYS A 93 11.19 -1.40 1.90
CA LYS A 93 12.34 -0.96 1.09
C LYS A 93 12.45 -1.84 -0.14
N ASN A 94 12.58 -1.22 -1.31
CA ASN A 94 12.91 -1.92 -2.54
C ASN A 94 14.42 -1.87 -2.83
N PRO A 95 14.96 -2.76 -3.69
CA PRO A 95 16.32 -2.61 -4.22
C PRO A 95 16.48 -1.32 -5.05
N GLY A 96 17.73 -0.92 -5.28
CA GLY A 96 18.07 0.26 -6.08
C GLY A 96 18.30 1.52 -5.25
N ASP A 97 18.33 2.68 -5.93
CA ASP A 97 18.52 3.97 -5.27
C ASP A 97 17.28 4.35 -4.46
N LEU A 98 17.47 4.53 -3.15
CA LEU A 98 16.41 4.84 -2.19
C LEU A 98 15.80 6.23 -2.44
N HIS A 99 16.58 7.19 -2.95
CA HIS A 99 16.08 8.52 -3.30
C HIS A 99 15.18 8.52 -4.54
N GLN A 100 15.31 7.50 -5.40
CA GLN A 100 14.46 7.33 -6.58
C GLN A 100 13.23 6.46 -6.30
N GLN A 101 13.06 5.96 -5.08
CA GLN A 101 11.84 5.24 -4.70
C GLN A 101 10.67 6.22 -4.58
N PRO A 102 9.45 5.77 -4.92
CA PRO A 102 8.27 6.62 -4.80
C PRO A 102 8.01 6.99 -3.34
N ARG A 103 7.46 8.19 -3.14
CA ARG A 103 6.95 8.65 -1.85
C ARG A 103 5.93 7.65 -1.29
N SER A 104 6.08 7.32 0.00
CA SER A 104 5.14 6.48 0.74
C SER A 104 3.71 7.05 0.69
N ARG A 105 2.79 6.31 0.06
CA ARG A 105 1.39 6.72 -0.15
C ARG A 105 0.43 5.52 -0.02
N PRO A 106 0.20 5.01 1.20
CA PRO A 106 -0.54 3.77 1.45
C PRO A 106 -2.08 3.98 1.40
N LEU A 107 -2.63 4.33 0.24
CA LEU A 107 -4.03 4.77 0.12
C LEU A 107 -5.07 3.77 0.63
N ALA A 108 -4.98 2.49 0.23
CA ALA A 108 -5.92 1.46 0.66
C ALA A 108 -5.97 1.33 2.20
N PHE A 109 -4.80 1.36 2.83
CA PHE A 109 -4.67 1.37 4.28
C PHE A 109 -5.22 2.68 4.90
N ALA A 110 -4.77 3.83 4.39
CA ALA A 110 -5.15 5.14 4.93
C ALA A 110 -6.66 5.36 4.87
N ARG A 111 -7.32 4.92 3.80
CA ARG A 111 -8.76 5.03 3.59
C ARG A 111 -9.56 4.39 4.73
N GLU A 112 -9.16 3.21 5.21
CA GLU A 112 -9.88 2.53 6.30
C GLU A 112 -9.75 3.21 7.66
N PHE A 113 -8.61 3.86 7.91
CA PHE A 113 -8.39 4.64 9.13
C PHE A 113 -9.06 6.01 9.06
N VAL A 114 -8.99 6.71 7.92
CA VAL A 114 -9.70 7.98 7.70
C VAL A 114 -11.21 7.80 7.83
N ARG A 115 -11.78 6.70 7.28
CA ARG A 115 -13.19 6.30 7.48
C ARG A 115 -13.61 6.26 8.95
N ARG A 116 -12.67 6.01 9.87
CA ARG A 116 -12.91 5.84 11.32
C ARG A 116 -12.47 7.04 12.14
N GLY A 117 -12.11 8.14 11.48
CA GLY A 117 -11.78 9.41 12.11
C GLY A 117 -10.32 9.55 12.55
N TYR A 118 -9.40 8.80 11.95
CA TYR A 118 -7.96 8.93 12.22
C TYR A 118 -7.29 9.89 11.24
N ALA A 119 -6.31 10.66 11.72
CA ALA A 119 -5.28 11.21 10.84
C ALA A 119 -4.26 10.10 10.55
N VAL A 120 -3.78 10.00 9.31
CA VAL A 120 -2.78 9.02 8.89
C VAL A 120 -1.59 9.75 8.31
N ILE A 121 -0.40 9.52 8.86
CA ILE A 121 0.85 10.09 8.38
C ILE A 121 1.78 8.97 7.91
N ALA A 122 2.33 9.10 6.70
CA ALA A 122 3.26 8.15 6.12
C ALA A 122 4.58 8.86 5.79
N PRO A 123 5.53 8.92 6.74
CA PRO A 123 6.84 9.51 6.50
C PRO A 123 7.69 8.63 5.57
N ASN A 124 8.48 9.25 4.71
CA ASN A 124 9.62 8.60 4.08
C ASN A 124 10.81 8.78 5.02
N ARG A 125 11.45 7.68 5.41
CA ARG A 125 12.61 7.71 6.30
C ARG A 125 13.79 8.46 5.64
N GLN A 126 14.77 8.87 6.44
CA GLN A 126 15.96 9.57 5.94
C GLN A 126 16.60 8.79 4.78
N GLY A 127 16.97 9.51 3.71
CA GLY A 127 17.55 8.91 2.51
C GLY A 127 16.57 8.27 1.53
N PHE A 128 15.25 8.34 1.76
CA PHE A 128 14.23 7.85 0.83
C PHE A 128 13.48 8.99 0.14
N ALA A 129 13.13 8.79 -1.13
CA ALA A 129 12.30 9.71 -1.91
C ALA A 129 12.79 11.17 -1.75
N GLY A 130 11.86 12.10 -1.45
CA GLY A 130 12.17 13.51 -1.20
C GLY A 130 12.69 13.85 0.21
N SER A 131 12.93 12.87 1.08
CA SER A 131 13.50 13.08 2.42
C SER A 131 14.99 13.39 2.33
N GLY A 132 15.43 14.31 3.19
CA GLY A 132 16.85 14.62 3.36
C GLY A 132 17.60 13.55 4.15
N GLY A 133 18.86 13.84 4.48
CA GLY A 133 19.72 12.96 5.24
C GLY A 133 20.15 11.72 4.45
N THR A 134 20.71 10.75 5.16
CA THR A 134 21.22 9.50 4.58
C THR A 134 20.57 8.31 5.25
N TYR A 135 20.32 7.28 4.44
CA TYR A 135 19.83 6.02 4.95
C TYR A 135 20.93 5.26 5.69
N GLN A 136 20.64 4.82 6.92
CA GLN A 136 21.55 4.07 7.77
C GLN A 136 21.38 2.56 7.56
N GLN A 137 22.30 1.93 6.80
CA GLN A 137 22.24 0.49 6.50
C GLN A 137 22.65 -0.39 7.70
N GLU A 138 23.54 0.07 8.58
CA GLU A 138 24.00 -0.64 9.80
C GLU A 138 24.59 -2.06 9.58
N GLY A 139 25.08 -2.34 8.37
CA GLY A 139 25.69 -3.62 8.03
C GLY A 139 24.76 -4.81 8.29
N CYS A 140 25.28 -5.88 8.88
CA CYS A 140 24.53 -7.10 9.22
C CYS A 140 23.81 -7.03 10.58
N ASN A 141 23.84 -5.88 11.26
CA ASN A 141 23.16 -5.70 12.54
C ASN A 141 21.72 -5.23 12.30
N VAL A 142 20.81 -6.18 12.13
CA VAL A 142 19.39 -5.92 11.91
C VAL A 142 18.76 -5.17 13.08
N ALA A 143 19.14 -5.50 14.32
CA ALA A 143 18.62 -4.86 15.52
C ALA A 143 18.89 -3.34 15.53
N LYS A 144 20.15 -2.97 15.26
CA LYS A 144 20.58 -1.58 15.17
C LYS A 144 19.95 -0.87 13.97
N ASN A 145 19.83 -1.57 12.83
CA ASN A 145 19.16 -1.02 11.66
C ASN A 145 17.71 -0.60 12.00
N GLY A 146 16.91 -1.49 12.58
CA GLY A 146 15.51 -1.18 12.90
C GLY A 146 15.37 -0.01 13.88
N LEU A 147 16.26 0.10 14.88
CA LEU A 147 16.28 1.24 15.80
C LEU A 147 16.66 2.56 15.12
N ALA A 148 17.67 2.53 14.22
CA ALA A 148 18.04 3.70 13.44
C ALA A 148 16.87 4.18 12.56
N GLN A 149 16.10 3.26 11.98
CA GLN A 149 14.89 3.59 11.22
C GLN A 149 13.73 4.05 12.13
N ALA A 150 13.63 3.52 13.34
CA ALA A 150 12.61 3.90 14.33
C ALA A 150 12.75 5.34 14.83
N ALA A 151 13.97 5.92 14.77
CA ALA A 151 14.20 7.31 15.14
C ALA A 151 13.33 8.30 14.33
N ASP A 152 13.14 8.02 13.03
CA ASP A 152 12.27 8.82 12.14
C ASP A 152 10.78 8.69 12.49
N ILE A 153 10.37 7.52 12.97
CA ILE A 153 9.01 7.29 13.50
C ILE A 153 8.82 8.17 14.75
N GLY A 154 9.79 8.17 15.65
CA GLY A 154 9.79 9.01 16.84
C GLY A 154 9.75 10.50 16.50
N ALA A 155 10.51 10.96 15.50
CA ALA A 155 10.49 12.35 15.03
C ALA A 155 9.12 12.72 14.46
N THR A 156 8.53 11.85 13.64
CA THR A 156 7.18 12.01 13.09
C THR A 156 6.13 12.15 14.19
N ILE A 157 6.15 11.26 15.19
CA ILE A 157 5.20 11.31 16.32
C ILE A 157 5.40 12.61 17.12
N ARG A 158 6.64 12.98 17.45
CA ARG A 158 6.91 14.22 18.21
C ARG A 158 6.41 15.47 17.49
N TYR A 159 6.53 15.52 16.17
CA TYR A 159 6.02 16.61 15.35
C TYR A 159 4.49 16.62 15.32
N MET A 160 3.87 15.49 14.91
CA MET A 160 2.42 15.40 14.77
C MET A 160 1.69 15.60 16.11
N SER A 161 2.25 15.18 17.23
CA SER A 161 1.65 15.40 18.56
C SER A 161 1.55 16.87 18.99
N ARG A 162 2.16 17.81 18.25
CA ARG A 162 2.03 19.26 18.47
C ARG A 162 0.96 19.90 17.58
N GLU A 163 0.46 19.17 16.59
CA GLU A 163 -0.58 19.66 15.71
C GLU A 163 -1.91 19.72 16.49
N PRO A 164 -2.65 20.85 16.44
CA PRO A 164 -3.84 21.05 17.28
C PRO A 164 -4.99 20.09 16.95
N TYR A 165 -4.94 19.45 15.78
CA TYR A 165 -5.93 18.48 15.33
C TYR A 165 -5.53 17.02 15.60
N VAL A 166 -4.42 16.77 16.29
CA VAL A 166 -3.96 15.41 16.61
C VAL A 166 -4.22 15.10 18.08
N ASP A 167 -4.80 13.93 18.34
CA ASP A 167 -4.87 13.33 19.67
C ASP A 167 -3.57 12.59 19.97
N ALA A 168 -2.67 13.27 20.69
CA ALA A 168 -1.37 12.73 21.07
C ALA A 168 -1.43 11.57 22.08
N SER A 169 -2.62 11.21 22.59
CA SER A 169 -2.81 10.09 23.54
C SER A 169 -3.29 8.79 22.88
N HIS A 170 -3.72 8.85 21.62
CA HIS A 170 -4.25 7.72 20.87
C HIS A 170 -3.52 7.53 19.54
N ILE A 171 -2.32 6.95 19.62
CA ILE A 171 -1.43 6.74 18.48
C ILE A 171 -1.26 5.25 18.19
N VAL A 172 -1.32 4.86 16.93
CA VAL A 172 -0.97 3.54 16.43
C VAL A 172 0.19 3.67 15.45
N VAL A 173 1.16 2.77 15.57
CA VAL A 173 2.26 2.68 14.60
C VAL A 173 2.05 1.42 13.78
N ALA A 174 2.09 1.54 12.47
CA ALA A 174 1.95 0.43 11.55
C ALA A 174 3.10 0.44 10.54
N GLY A 175 3.44 -0.73 10.02
CA GLY A 175 4.42 -0.79 8.94
C GLY A 175 4.43 -2.12 8.23
N THR A 176 5.01 -2.10 7.03
CA THR A 176 5.16 -3.28 6.19
C THR A 176 6.61 -3.59 5.89
N SER A 177 6.98 -4.86 5.82
CA SER A 177 8.34 -5.29 5.44
C SER A 177 9.40 -4.60 6.31
N HIS A 178 10.36 -3.88 5.73
CA HIS A 178 11.33 -3.09 6.50
C HIS A 178 10.69 -2.07 7.45
N GLY A 179 9.56 -1.47 7.06
CA GLY A 179 8.78 -0.59 7.92
C GLY A 179 8.07 -1.32 9.07
N GLY A 180 7.73 -2.59 8.89
CA GLY A 180 7.22 -3.45 9.96
C GLY A 180 8.29 -3.74 11.02
N LEU A 181 9.52 -4.04 10.58
CA LEU A 181 10.70 -4.15 11.47
C LEU A 181 10.91 -2.85 12.26
N ALA A 182 10.95 -1.70 11.56
CA ALA A 182 11.15 -0.40 12.20
C ALA A 182 10.01 -0.06 13.19
N SER A 183 8.77 -0.43 12.87
CA SER A 183 7.61 -0.23 13.75
C SER A 183 7.71 -1.07 15.03
N ILE A 184 8.14 -2.33 14.92
CA ILE A 184 8.38 -3.20 16.08
C ILE A 184 9.56 -2.70 16.91
N ALA A 185 10.66 -2.29 16.26
CA ALA A 185 11.81 -1.68 16.92
C ALA A 185 11.42 -0.41 17.69
N TYR A 186 10.57 0.46 17.10
CA TYR A 186 10.06 1.66 17.77
C TYR A 186 9.30 1.35 19.07
N GLY A 187 8.74 0.15 19.20
CA GLY A 187 8.09 -0.29 20.43
C GLY A 187 8.99 -0.31 21.67
N THR A 188 10.32 -0.25 21.51
CA THR A 188 11.28 -0.14 22.62
C THR A 188 11.48 1.31 23.11
N GLU A 189 11.09 2.29 22.29
CA GLU A 189 11.28 3.74 22.53
C GLU A 189 9.96 4.51 22.37
N ALA A 190 8.83 3.80 22.47
CA ALA A 190 7.53 4.33 22.14
C ALA A 190 7.14 5.51 23.05
N ALA A 191 6.60 6.57 22.44
CA ALA A 191 6.03 7.67 23.19
C ALA A 191 4.80 7.22 24.00
N ALA A 192 4.53 7.88 25.13
CA ALA A 192 3.46 7.46 26.05
C ALA A 192 2.05 7.36 25.43
N GLY A 193 1.77 8.13 24.37
CA GLY A 193 0.51 8.09 23.63
C GLY A 193 0.36 6.93 22.64
N VAL A 194 1.41 6.13 22.44
CA VAL A 194 1.38 4.99 21.52
C VAL A 194 0.69 3.83 22.21
N ARG A 195 -0.44 3.40 21.65
CA ARG A 195 -1.30 2.38 22.22
C ARG A 195 -1.00 0.99 21.68
N GLY A 196 -0.56 0.90 20.43
CA GLY A 196 -0.28 -0.39 19.80
C GLY A 196 0.54 -0.28 18.52
N ILE A 197 1.14 -1.40 18.14
CA ILE A 197 1.91 -1.55 16.90
C ILE A 197 1.24 -2.61 16.01
N ILE A 198 1.13 -2.34 14.70
CA ILE A 198 0.63 -3.29 13.71
C ILE A 198 1.75 -3.62 12.72
N ASN A 199 2.21 -4.86 12.76
CA ASN A 199 3.29 -5.39 11.94
C ASN A 199 2.73 -6.24 10.79
N PHE A 200 2.81 -5.73 9.57
CA PHE A 200 2.45 -6.47 8.35
C PHE A 200 3.71 -7.05 7.70
N SER A 201 3.88 -8.37 7.72
CA SER A 201 5.04 -9.02 7.10
C SER A 201 6.38 -8.32 7.40
N GLY A 202 6.63 -7.91 8.64
CA GLY A 202 7.81 -7.12 9.00
C GLY A 202 9.10 -7.92 9.04
N GLY A 203 10.18 -7.31 8.57
CA GLY A 203 11.52 -7.89 8.61
C GLY A 203 12.51 -7.12 7.75
N LEU A 204 13.77 -7.54 7.74
CA LEU A 204 14.79 -7.02 6.84
C LEU A 204 15.64 -8.19 6.32
N ARG A 205 15.58 -8.40 5.01
CA ARG A 205 16.33 -9.45 4.32
C ARG A 205 17.70 -8.91 3.94
N GLN A 206 18.74 -9.66 4.30
CA GLN A 206 20.14 -9.27 4.08
C GLN A 206 20.94 -10.45 3.53
N ASP A 207 20.65 -10.90 2.31
CA ASP A 207 21.26 -12.12 1.74
C ASP A 207 22.81 -12.09 1.68
N LEU A 208 23.43 -10.91 1.73
CA LEU A 208 24.88 -10.74 1.75
C LEU A 208 25.51 -10.95 3.14
N CYS A 209 24.71 -11.15 4.18
CA CYS A 209 25.16 -11.37 5.55
C CYS A 209 25.09 -12.85 5.90
N ASP A 210 26.19 -13.38 6.42
CA ASP A 210 26.22 -14.74 6.97
C ASP A 210 25.17 -14.86 8.08
N GLY A 211 24.35 -15.92 7.99
CA GLY A 211 23.30 -16.19 8.98
C GLY A 211 22.23 -15.11 9.07
N TRP A 212 21.93 -14.36 7.99
CA TRP A 212 20.99 -13.22 8.03
C TRP A 212 19.63 -13.53 8.66
N GLN A 213 19.11 -14.75 8.47
CA GLN A 213 17.86 -15.19 9.11
C GLN A 213 17.99 -15.20 10.64
N ARG A 214 19.13 -15.67 11.16
CA ARG A 214 19.41 -15.65 12.59
C ARG A 214 19.58 -14.23 13.11
N ASN A 215 20.28 -13.37 12.37
CA ASN A 215 20.41 -11.95 12.73
C ASN A 215 19.04 -11.25 12.82
N LEU A 216 18.09 -11.63 11.96
CA LEU A 216 16.73 -11.14 11.99
C LEU A 216 15.95 -11.64 13.21
N VAL A 217 16.04 -12.95 13.52
CA VAL A 217 15.45 -13.53 14.74
C VAL A 217 16.03 -12.87 16.00
N ASP A 218 17.35 -12.71 16.08
CA ASP A 218 18.02 -12.06 17.21
C ASP A 218 17.64 -10.57 17.34
N ALA A 219 17.28 -9.89 16.26
CA ALA A 219 16.75 -8.53 16.33
C ALA A 219 15.36 -8.50 16.98
N PHE A 220 14.46 -9.40 16.59
CA PHE A 220 13.14 -9.51 17.19
C PHE A 220 13.22 -9.96 18.66
N ASP A 221 14.14 -10.85 19.02
CA ASP A 221 14.45 -11.16 20.43
C ASP A 221 14.78 -9.90 21.23
N GLN A 222 15.75 -9.10 20.73
CA GLN A 222 16.19 -7.87 21.39
C GLN A 222 15.10 -6.82 21.52
N TYR A 223 14.22 -6.70 20.52
CA TYR A 223 13.07 -5.80 20.60
C TYR A 223 12.04 -6.30 21.60
N GLY A 224 11.77 -7.61 21.63
CA GLY A 224 10.86 -8.24 22.57
C GLY A 224 11.29 -8.00 24.03
N ALA A 225 12.59 -8.11 24.30
CA ALA A 225 13.17 -7.89 25.63
C ALA A 225 12.99 -6.47 26.18
N ARG A 226 12.67 -5.49 25.32
CA ARG A 226 12.64 -4.06 25.68
C ARG A 226 11.33 -3.37 25.40
N THR A 227 10.46 -3.97 24.59
CA THR A 227 9.21 -3.32 24.19
C THR A 227 8.24 -3.21 25.36
N ALA A 228 7.55 -2.06 25.44
CA ALA A 228 6.48 -1.83 26.41
C ALA A 228 5.09 -1.78 25.77
N VAL A 229 5.01 -1.95 24.44
CA VAL A 229 3.79 -1.74 23.66
C VAL A 229 3.30 -3.06 23.09
N GLN A 230 2.01 -3.32 23.21
CA GLN A 230 1.39 -4.49 22.60
C GLN A 230 1.38 -4.40 21.07
N SER A 231 1.48 -5.55 20.41
CA SER A 231 1.55 -5.60 18.95
C SER A 231 0.60 -6.63 18.34
N LEU A 232 0.18 -6.37 17.10
CA LEU A 232 -0.52 -7.29 16.22
C LEU A 232 0.40 -7.59 15.03
N TRP A 233 0.62 -8.87 14.75
CA TRP A 233 1.46 -9.37 13.67
C TRP A 233 0.58 -10.09 12.65
N LEU A 234 0.68 -9.72 11.38
CA LEU A 234 -0.05 -10.33 10.28
C LEU A 234 0.93 -10.85 9.23
N TYR A 235 0.92 -12.16 9.02
CA TYR A 235 1.77 -12.87 8.05
C TYR A 235 0.94 -13.94 7.32
N GLY A 236 1.37 -14.33 6.12
CA GLY A 236 0.68 -15.33 5.32
C GLY A 236 1.62 -16.40 4.73
N ASP A 237 1.04 -17.52 4.36
CA ASP A 237 1.76 -18.75 4.00
C ASP A 237 2.65 -18.65 2.76
N ASN A 238 2.20 -17.87 1.77
CA ASN A 238 2.89 -17.69 0.49
C ASN A 238 3.63 -16.36 0.41
N ASP A 239 4.13 -15.84 1.54
CA ASP A 239 5.00 -14.67 1.56
C ASP A 239 6.33 -14.99 0.85
N SER A 240 6.66 -14.23 -0.19
CA SER A 240 7.86 -14.46 -1.02
C SER A 240 9.18 -14.13 -0.31
N VAL A 241 9.12 -13.45 0.84
CA VAL A 241 10.27 -12.94 1.58
C VAL A 241 10.51 -13.73 2.86
N TRP A 242 9.44 -14.03 3.60
CA TRP A 242 9.51 -14.70 4.91
C TRP A 242 8.85 -16.07 4.87
N THR A 243 9.62 -17.13 5.08
CA THR A 243 9.03 -18.47 5.20
C THR A 243 8.23 -18.59 6.52
N PRO A 244 7.16 -19.40 6.58
CA PRO A 244 6.41 -19.60 7.83
C PRO A 244 7.30 -20.04 9.01
N ALA A 245 8.31 -20.87 8.75
CA ALA A 245 9.27 -21.31 9.77
C ALA A 245 10.15 -20.17 10.30
N LEU A 246 10.53 -19.20 9.46
CA LEU A 246 11.28 -18.02 9.90
C LEU A 246 10.36 -17.08 10.69
N VAL A 247 9.13 -16.89 10.24
CA VAL A 247 8.12 -16.07 10.94
C VAL A 247 7.84 -16.60 12.33
N ALA A 248 7.66 -17.91 12.48
CA ALA A 248 7.49 -18.55 13.78
C ALA A 248 8.70 -18.28 14.71
N GLN A 249 9.93 -18.44 14.21
CA GLN A 249 11.13 -18.14 15.00
C GLN A 249 11.22 -16.66 15.42
N MET A 250 10.87 -15.72 14.54
CA MET A 250 10.85 -14.29 14.89
C MET A 250 9.81 -13.97 15.96
N HIS A 251 8.59 -14.52 15.82
CA HIS A 251 7.51 -14.29 16.78
C HIS A 251 7.81 -14.94 18.13
N ASP A 252 8.27 -16.21 18.15
CA ASP A 252 8.63 -16.92 19.37
C ASP A 252 9.73 -16.21 20.14
N ALA A 253 10.78 -15.74 19.44
CA ALA A 253 11.87 -14.98 20.05
C ALA A 253 11.36 -13.67 20.68
N TYR A 254 10.54 -12.90 19.94
CA TYR A 254 9.92 -11.68 20.47
C TYR A 254 8.97 -11.95 21.66
N ALA A 255 8.20 -13.03 21.61
CA ALA A 255 7.20 -13.40 22.63
C ALA A 255 7.83 -14.02 23.88
N SER A 256 9.04 -14.59 23.78
CA SER A 256 9.74 -15.25 24.89
C SER A 256 9.97 -14.35 26.11
N HIS A 257 9.94 -13.03 25.92
CA HIS A 257 10.08 -12.01 26.96
C HIS A 257 8.74 -11.61 27.62
N GLY A 258 7.66 -12.37 27.40
CA GLY A 258 6.34 -12.10 27.99
C GLY A 258 5.60 -10.94 27.32
N THR A 259 5.95 -10.61 26.08
CA THR A 259 5.33 -9.52 25.33
C THR A 259 3.87 -9.82 24.97
N ARG A 260 3.07 -8.77 24.81
CA ARG A 260 1.67 -8.89 24.34
C ARG A 260 1.63 -8.80 22.81
N ALA A 261 2.05 -9.87 22.14
CA ALA A 261 2.10 -9.96 20.68
C ALA A 261 1.03 -10.92 20.14
N GLN A 262 -0.05 -10.40 19.58
CA GLN A 262 -1.02 -11.22 18.87
C GLN A 262 -0.46 -11.58 17.49
N PHE A 263 -0.45 -12.87 17.17
CA PHE A 263 -0.12 -13.36 15.83
C PHE A 263 -1.39 -13.73 15.07
N VAL A 264 -1.48 -13.32 13.82
CA VAL A 264 -2.53 -13.70 12.87
C VAL A 264 -1.84 -14.23 11.63
N ASP A 265 -1.95 -15.55 11.47
CA ASP A 265 -1.74 -16.19 10.17
C ASP A 265 -3.02 -16.03 9.36
N PHE A 266 -2.95 -15.24 8.29
CA PHE A 266 -4.07 -15.07 7.39
C PHE A 266 -4.07 -16.10 6.26
N GLY A 267 -3.12 -17.04 6.20
CA GLY A 267 -3.02 -18.06 5.16
C GLY A 267 -2.53 -17.51 3.82
N ARG A 268 -2.92 -18.15 2.72
CA ARG A 268 -2.48 -17.73 1.37
C ARG A 268 -3.25 -16.50 0.86
N TYR A 269 -2.54 -15.52 0.33
CA TYR A 269 -3.14 -14.36 -0.34
C TYR A 269 -2.65 -14.25 -1.77
N LYS A 270 -3.59 -14.31 -2.72
CA LYS A 270 -3.36 -14.28 -4.17
C LYS A 270 -2.12 -15.11 -4.55
N ASP A 271 -1.17 -14.53 -5.27
CA ASP A 271 0.14 -15.10 -5.65
C ASP A 271 1.23 -14.85 -4.60
N ASP A 272 1.20 -13.73 -3.87
CA ASP A 272 2.16 -13.39 -2.81
C ASP A 272 1.48 -12.75 -1.59
N ALA A 273 1.70 -13.31 -0.39
CA ALA A 273 1.18 -12.72 0.84
C ALA A 273 1.87 -11.41 1.24
N HIS A 274 3.08 -11.16 0.75
CA HIS A 274 3.85 -9.96 1.09
C HIS A 274 3.18 -8.66 0.57
N ARG A 275 2.31 -8.76 -0.44
CA ARG A 275 1.60 -7.61 -1.03
C ARG A 275 0.27 -7.27 -0.35
N LEU A 276 -0.15 -8.00 0.68
CA LEU A 276 -1.50 -7.88 1.28
C LEU A 276 -1.90 -6.43 1.58
N ILE A 277 -1.02 -5.67 2.24
CA ILE A 277 -1.37 -4.35 2.79
C ILE A 277 -1.39 -3.23 1.75
N VAL A 278 -0.71 -3.42 0.61
CA VAL A 278 -0.66 -2.43 -0.47
C VAL A 278 -1.78 -2.62 -1.48
N ASP A 279 -2.53 -3.71 -1.36
CA ASP A 279 -3.63 -4.09 -2.24
C ASP A 279 -4.98 -3.75 -1.59
N ARG A 280 -5.87 -3.10 -2.35
CA ARG A 280 -7.23 -2.78 -1.92
C ARG A 280 -8.00 -4.04 -1.54
N ASP A 281 -7.77 -5.14 -2.24
CA ASP A 281 -8.43 -6.43 -1.95
C ASP A 281 -7.94 -7.06 -0.64
N GLY A 282 -6.79 -6.62 -0.11
CA GLY A 282 -6.29 -7.08 1.17
C GLY A 282 -7.09 -6.54 2.35
N VAL A 283 -7.76 -5.39 2.19
CA VAL A 283 -8.51 -4.70 3.26
C VAL A 283 -9.50 -5.65 3.97
N PRO A 284 -10.41 -6.33 3.27
CA PRO A 284 -11.30 -7.32 3.87
C PRO A 284 -10.60 -8.45 4.66
N VAL A 285 -9.36 -8.80 4.29
CA VAL A 285 -8.61 -9.88 4.93
C VAL A 285 -7.96 -9.41 6.24
N TRP A 286 -7.29 -8.26 6.23
CA TRP A 286 -6.58 -7.78 7.43
C TRP A 286 -7.42 -6.92 8.37
N TRP A 287 -8.44 -6.22 7.84
CA TRP A 287 -9.23 -5.28 8.63
C TRP A 287 -9.89 -5.93 9.85
N PRO A 288 -10.50 -7.14 9.79
CA PRO A 288 -11.13 -7.75 10.96
C PRO A 288 -10.17 -7.94 12.15
N ALA A 289 -8.94 -8.37 11.89
CA ALA A 289 -7.91 -8.53 12.92
C ALA A 289 -7.47 -7.18 13.50
N VAL A 290 -7.25 -6.19 12.62
CA VAL A 290 -6.90 -4.82 13.04
C VAL A 290 -8.02 -4.20 13.86
N ASN A 291 -9.27 -4.31 13.42
CA ASN A 291 -10.45 -3.83 14.13
C ASN A 291 -10.54 -4.42 15.55
N ALA A 292 -10.37 -5.73 15.68
CA ALA A 292 -10.39 -6.39 16.98
C ALA A 292 -9.24 -5.90 17.90
N PHE A 293 -8.06 -5.67 17.33
CA PHE A 293 -6.91 -5.14 18.06
C PHE A 293 -7.12 -3.69 18.52
N LEU A 294 -7.63 -2.82 17.64
CA LEU A 294 -7.97 -1.43 17.97
C LEU A 294 -9.06 -1.36 19.05
N ALA A 295 -10.09 -2.21 18.96
CA ALA A 295 -11.14 -2.27 19.97
C ALA A 295 -10.59 -2.65 21.35
N ARG A 296 -9.67 -3.63 21.43
CA ARG A 296 -9.00 -3.99 22.70
C ARG A 296 -8.13 -2.87 23.27
N LEU A 297 -7.66 -1.96 22.42
CA LEU A 297 -6.91 -0.77 22.81
C LEU A 297 -7.80 0.41 23.20
N ASN A 298 -9.13 0.25 23.16
CA ASN A 298 -10.13 1.32 23.30
C ASN A 298 -9.96 2.44 22.26
N LEU A 299 -9.52 2.08 21.05
CA LEU A 299 -9.37 3.00 19.93
C LEU A 299 -10.61 2.99 19.02
N PRO A 300 -10.92 4.08 18.28
CA PRO A 300 -12.09 4.11 17.40
C PRO A 300 -12.09 3.03 16.33
N THR A 301 -13.21 2.35 16.18
CA THR A 301 -13.43 1.30 15.17
C THR A 301 -14.69 1.53 14.32
N ALA A 302 -15.62 2.33 14.81
CA ALA A 302 -16.83 2.70 14.09
C ALA A 302 -16.51 3.62 12.90
N VAL A 303 -17.19 3.38 11.78
CA VAL A 303 -17.14 4.28 10.62
C VAL A 303 -17.81 5.59 10.99
N ARG A 304 -17.11 6.69 10.73
CA ARG A 304 -17.50 8.07 11.04
C ARG A 304 -17.56 8.96 9.81
N TYR A 305 -16.92 8.54 8.72
CA TYR A 305 -16.82 9.29 7.47
C TYR A 305 -17.13 8.38 6.29
N ALA A 306 -17.91 8.90 5.34
CA ALA A 306 -18.11 8.29 4.05
C ALA A 306 -16.96 8.71 3.13
N VAL A 307 -15.98 7.82 2.97
CA VAL A 307 -14.81 8.11 2.13
C VAL A 307 -15.02 7.52 0.74
N ALA A 308 -15.02 8.40 -0.26
CA ALA A 308 -15.21 8.01 -1.66
C ALA A 308 -14.10 7.02 -2.12
N ASN A 309 -14.50 6.04 -2.92
CA ASN A 309 -13.55 5.19 -3.66
C ASN A 309 -13.15 5.91 -4.97
N PRO A 310 -11.99 5.59 -5.56
CA PRO A 310 -11.68 6.01 -6.93
C PRO A 310 -12.83 5.63 -7.87
N HIS A 311 -13.18 6.52 -8.81
CA HIS A 311 -14.28 6.29 -9.74
C HIS A 311 -13.99 5.05 -10.59
N GLU A 312 -14.86 4.04 -10.49
CA GLU A 312 -14.81 2.86 -11.37
C GLU A 312 -15.76 3.07 -12.55
N PRO A 313 -15.28 3.00 -13.80
CA PRO A 313 -16.12 3.17 -14.97
C PRO A 313 -17.26 2.14 -15.01
N LYS A 314 -18.41 2.54 -15.54
CA LYS A 314 -19.57 1.66 -15.72
C LYS A 314 -19.35 0.73 -16.92
N ALA A 315 -20.03 -0.42 -16.90
CA ALA A 315 -20.02 -1.33 -18.05
C ALA A 315 -20.61 -0.62 -19.28
N SER A 316 -19.90 -0.69 -20.41
CA SER A 316 -20.32 -0.01 -21.65
C SER A 316 -21.30 -0.82 -22.49
N GLY A 317 -21.40 -2.13 -22.24
CA GLY A 317 -22.16 -3.06 -23.08
C GLY A 317 -21.52 -3.36 -24.44
N TYR A 318 -20.27 -2.93 -24.68
CA TYR A 318 -19.57 -3.12 -25.95
C TYR A 318 -19.34 -4.60 -26.31
N ALA A 319 -18.92 -5.40 -25.34
CA ALA A 319 -18.69 -6.84 -25.50
C ALA A 319 -18.81 -7.55 -24.15
N SER A 320 -18.97 -8.88 -24.18
CA SER A 320 -18.77 -9.71 -22.99
C SER A 320 -17.30 -9.70 -22.58
N ILE A 321 -17.02 -9.81 -21.28
CA ILE A 321 -15.65 -9.79 -20.74
C ILE A 321 -14.79 -10.95 -21.27
N ASP A 322 -15.40 -12.09 -21.59
CA ASP A 322 -14.72 -13.27 -22.14
C ASP A 322 -14.50 -13.21 -23.67
N ALA A 323 -14.99 -12.16 -24.35
CA ALA A 323 -14.84 -11.98 -25.79
C ALA A 323 -13.43 -11.47 -26.15
N VAL A 324 -12.43 -12.34 -26.06
CA VAL A 324 -11.01 -12.04 -26.40
C VAL A 324 -10.86 -11.47 -27.81
N ASP A 325 -11.70 -11.91 -28.74
CA ASP A 325 -11.65 -11.45 -30.13
C ASP A 325 -12.16 -10.01 -30.32
N ALA A 326 -12.96 -9.51 -29.38
CA ALA A 326 -13.56 -8.18 -29.42
C ALA A 326 -12.63 -7.05 -28.92
N VAL A 327 -11.52 -7.38 -28.26
CA VAL A 327 -10.55 -6.38 -27.78
C VAL A 327 -9.91 -5.69 -28.99
N PRO A 328 -10.02 -4.35 -29.11
CA PRO A 328 -9.58 -3.64 -30.30
C PRO A 328 -8.07 -3.44 -30.32
N PHE A 329 -7.52 -3.27 -31.53
CA PHE A 329 -6.14 -2.84 -31.84
C PHE A 329 -5.00 -3.79 -31.41
N ILE A 330 -5.28 -4.81 -30.61
CA ILE A 330 -4.27 -5.74 -30.13
C ILE A 330 -3.96 -6.85 -31.15
N ASP A 331 -2.71 -7.31 -31.14
CA ASP A 331 -2.22 -8.45 -31.90
C ASP A 331 -2.42 -9.78 -31.15
N ALA A 332 -1.85 -10.87 -31.67
CA ALA A 332 -1.93 -12.19 -31.02
C ALA A 332 -1.32 -12.18 -29.60
N ALA A 333 -0.20 -11.47 -29.40
CA ALA A 333 0.45 -11.35 -28.09
C ALA A 333 -0.43 -10.60 -27.09
N GLY A 334 -1.13 -9.55 -27.55
CA GLY A 334 -2.12 -8.85 -26.75
C GLY A 334 -3.33 -9.70 -26.43
N ARG A 335 -3.80 -10.56 -27.35
CA ARG A 335 -4.90 -11.48 -27.06
C ARG A 335 -4.51 -12.48 -25.96
N ASP A 336 -3.28 -12.97 -25.99
CA ASP A 336 -2.73 -13.79 -24.90
C ASP A 336 -2.57 -12.99 -23.61
N GLY A 337 -2.17 -11.72 -23.70
CA GLY A 337 -2.17 -10.78 -22.58
C GLY A 337 -3.55 -10.64 -21.94
N TYR A 338 -4.60 -10.50 -22.76
CA TYR A 338 -5.97 -10.40 -22.30
C TYR A 338 -6.46 -11.70 -21.65
N ARG A 339 -6.11 -12.87 -22.21
CA ARG A 339 -6.39 -14.16 -21.56
C ARG A 339 -5.73 -14.28 -20.19
N ARG A 340 -4.50 -13.77 -20.03
CA ARG A 340 -3.86 -13.71 -18.71
C ARG A 340 -4.61 -12.77 -17.77
N PHE A 341 -5.00 -11.58 -18.24
CA PHE A 341 -5.82 -10.63 -17.48
C PHE A 341 -7.13 -11.25 -16.96
N LEU A 342 -7.83 -12.05 -17.77
CA LEU A 342 -9.08 -12.72 -17.37
C LEU A 342 -8.89 -13.70 -16.20
N ASN A 343 -7.68 -14.22 -16.01
CA ASN A 343 -7.35 -15.16 -14.95
C ASN A 343 -6.77 -14.48 -13.70
N GLN A 344 -6.68 -13.14 -13.66
CA GLN A 344 -6.19 -12.41 -12.50
C GLN A 344 -7.31 -12.22 -11.47
N HIS A 345 -6.94 -12.00 -10.21
CA HIS A 345 -7.85 -11.66 -9.13
C HIS A 345 -8.56 -10.31 -9.37
N PRO A 346 -9.63 -10.00 -8.61
CA PRO A 346 -10.25 -8.67 -8.62
C PRO A 346 -9.25 -7.53 -8.34
N SER A 347 -9.72 -6.29 -8.53
CA SER A 347 -8.89 -5.09 -8.59
C SER A 347 -7.85 -5.20 -9.72
N ARG A 348 -8.35 -5.32 -10.94
CA ARG A 348 -7.54 -5.44 -12.17
C ARG A 348 -8.06 -4.54 -13.28
N ALA A 349 -7.17 -4.12 -14.18
CA ALA A 349 -7.54 -3.32 -15.33
C ALA A 349 -6.74 -3.71 -16.58
N PHE A 350 -7.34 -3.55 -17.75
CA PHE A 350 -6.71 -3.76 -19.05
C PHE A 350 -6.84 -2.49 -19.89
N ALA A 351 -5.73 -2.00 -20.44
CA ALA A 351 -5.66 -0.80 -21.26
C ALA A 351 -5.14 -1.14 -22.66
N VAL A 352 -5.64 -0.42 -23.67
CA VAL A 352 -5.26 -0.54 -25.08
C VAL A 352 -5.08 0.83 -25.70
N SER A 353 -4.32 0.89 -26.79
CA SER A 353 -4.16 2.07 -27.63
C SER A 353 -4.48 1.76 -29.09
N ALA A 354 -4.85 2.79 -29.86
CA ALA A 354 -5.15 2.67 -31.28
C ALA A 354 -3.93 2.22 -32.11
N GLU A 355 -2.74 2.52 -31.61
CA GLU A 355 -1.45 2.16 -32.20
C GLU A 355 -0.97 0.75 -31.81
N GLY A 356 -1.80 -0.03 -31.11
CA GLY A 356 -1.56 -1.43 -30.78
C GLY A 356 -0.80 -1.70 -29.48
N ALA A 357 -0.45 -0.66 -28.71
CA ALA A 357 0.04 -0.84 -27.34
C ALA A 357 -1.09 -1.38 -26.44
N TRP A 358 -0.71 -2.21 -25.48
CA TRP A 358 -1.63 -2.72 -24.48
C TRP A 358 -0.89 -3.04 -23.19
N SER A 359 -1.59 -2.95 -22.06
CA SER A 359 -1.06 -3.45 -20.81
C SER A 359 -2.18 -3.84 -19.87
N TRP A 360 -1.85 -4.55 -18.81
CA TRP A 360 -2.77 -4.81 -17.71
C TRP A 360 -2.06 -4.70 -16.38
N ALA A 361 -2.86 -4.51 -15.34
CA ALA A 361 -2.41 -4.47 -13.96
C ALA A 361 -3.41 -5.18 -13.06
N GLU A 362 -2.92 -5.72 -11.95
CA GLU A 362 -3.69 -6.38 -10.89
C GLU A 362 -3.14 -5.95 -9.52
N GLY A 363 -4.05 -5.68 -8.58
CA GLY A 363 -3.74 -5.26 -7.23
C GLY A 363 -3.33 -3.79 -7.13
N GLY A 364 -2.72 -3.43 -6.00
CA GLY A 364 -2.43 -2.04 -5.66
C GLY A 364 -3.69 -1.26 -5.25
N ASP A 365 -3.56 0.06 -5.14
CA ASP A 365 -4.71 0.94 -4.87
C ASP A 365 -5.46 1.33 -6.15
N ASP A 366 -4.73 1.56 -7.25
CA ASP A 366 -5.28 1.99 -8.54
C ASP A 366 -4.68 1.18 -9.71
N PRO A 367 -5.20 -0.03 -9.98
CA PRO A 367 -4.77 -0.84 -11.13
C PRO A 367 -5.12 -0.16 -12.47
N MET A 368 -6.09 0.75 -12.52
CA MET A 368 -6.49 1.44 -13.75
C MET A 368 -5.39 2.40 -14.20
N ALA A 369 -4.93 3.27 -13.30
CA ALA A 369 -3.82 4.18 -13.57
C ALA A 369 -2.56 3.41 -13.96
N LEU A 370 -2.25 2.32 -13.27
CA LEU A 370 -1.07 1.50 -13.57
C LEU A 370 -1.14 0.86 -14.97
N ALA A 371 -2.30 0.33 -15.36
CA ALA A 371 -2.51 -0.23 -16.70
C ALA A 371 -2.39 0.85 -17.79
N LEU A 372 -2.90 2.06 -17.55
CA LEU A 372 -2.78 3.18 -18.47
C LEU A 372 -1.32 3.64 -18.62
N ASP A 373 -0.62 3.84 -17.51
CA ASP A 373 0.78 4.28 -17.50
C ASP A 373 1.71 3.26 -18.19
N ASN A 374 1.53 1.97 -17.90
CA ASN A 374 2.34 0.93 -18.50
C ASN A 374 2.05 0.73 -19.99
N CYS A 375 0.81 0.97 -20.41
CA CYS A 375 0.45 1.01 -21.83
C CYS A 375 1.14 2.21 -22.50
N ALA A 376 1.07 3.40 -21.90
CA ALA A 376 1.65 4.63 -22.47
C ALA A 376 3.18 4.54 -22.62
N LYS A 377 3.87 3.86 -21.70
CA LYS A 377 5.32 3.61 -21.76
C LYS A 377 5.76 2.80 -22.97
N GLN A 378 4.87 2.06 -23.63
CA GLN A 378 5.18 1.33 -24.87
C GLN A 378 5.27 2.25 -26.10
N GLY A 379 5.05 3.57 -25.93
CA GLY A 379 5.35 4.58 -26.95
C GLY A 379 4.30 4.71 -28.05
N ALA A 380 3.09 4.21 -27.84
CA ALA A 380 2.08 4.10 -28.89
C ALA A 380 0.78 4.86 -28.55
N GLY A 381 0.86 6.19 -28.47
CA GLY A 381 -0.33 7.06 -28.40
C GLY A 381 -1.10 7.05 -27.07
N ALA A 382 -2.37 7.48 -27.13
CA ALA A 382 -3.21 7.68 -25.95
C ALA A 382 -3.92 6.38 -25.54
N CYS A 383 -3.44 5.75 -24.47
CA CYS A 383 -4.06 4.54 -23.92
C CYS A 383 -5.39 4.82 -23.21
N ARG A 384 -6.30 3.85 -23.31
CA ARG A 384 -7.65 3.88 -22.72
C ARG A 384 -7.97 2.53 -22.11
N LEU A 385 -8.74 2.51 -21.02
CA LEU A 385 -9.19 1.24 -20.43
C LEU A 385 -10.17 0.53 -21.38
N TYR A 386 -9.93 -0.75 -21.60
CA TYR A 386 -10.86 -1.67 -22.25
C TYR A 386 -11.72 -2.40 -21.22
N ALA A 387 -11.10 -2.88 -20.14
CA ALA A 387 -11.78 -3.63 -19.09
C ALA A 387 -11.30 -3.23 -17.69
N VAL A 388 -12.22 -3.24 -16.73
CA VAL A 388 -11.97 -3.04 -15.30
C VAL A 388 -12.70 -4.12 -14.53
N ASN A 389 -11.98 -4.90 -13.74
CA ASN A 389 -12.48 -6.09 -13.05
C ASN A 389 -13.18 -7.05 -14.04
N ASP A 390 -14.48 -7.29 -13.84
CA ASP A 390 -15.30 -8.20 -14.65
C ASP A 390 -16.12 -7.47 -15.73
N ARG A 391 -15.80 -6.20 -16.04
CA ARG A 391 -16.60 -5.35 -16.92
C ARG A 391 -15.78 -4.82 -18.10
N VAL A 392 -16.37 -4.84 -19.28
CA VAL A 392 -15.88 -4.08 -20.43
C VAL A 392 -16.38 -2.63 -20.29
N VAL A 393 -15.44 -1.69 -20.34
CA VAL A 393 -15.64 -0.24 -20.17
C VAL A 393 -15.31 0.54 -21.46
N TRP A 394 -14.96 -0.19 -22.52
CA TRP A 394 -14.61 0.35 -23.82
C TRP A 394 -15.80 0.98 -24.53
N ASN A 395 -15.62 2.17 -25.11
CA ASN A 395 -16.62 2.81 -25.97
C ASN A 395 -15.98 3.18 -27.31
N ALA A 396 -16.43 2.54 -28.39
CA ALA A 396 -15.89 2.75 -29.74
C ALA A 396 -16.18 4.15 -30.31
N ASN A 397 -17.22 4.83 -29.81
CA ASN A 397 -17.68 6.12 -30.32
C ASN A 397 -17.25 7.32 -29.46
N ALA A 398 -16.51 7.07 -28.37
CA ALA A 398 -15.97 8.12 -27.51
C ALA A 398 -14.44 8.15 -27.59
N SER A 399 -13.84 9.34 -27.53
CA SER A 399 -12.39 9.53 -27.41
C SER A 399 -11.88 9.24 -25.99
N GLN A 400 -12.79 9.13 -25.02
CA GLN A 400 -12.52 8.78 -23.62
C GLN A 400 -13.02 7.36 -23.34
N THR A 401 -12.33 6.62 -22.47
CA THR A 401 -12.92 5.47 -21.75
C THR A 401 -14.27 5.90 -21.17
N ALA A 402 -15.26 5.02 -21.05
CA ALA A 402 -16.61 5.39 -20.63
C ALA A 402 -16.69 5.98 -19.20
N ASP A 403 -16.32 7.25 -19.07
CA ASP A 403 -16.76 8.19 -18.06
C ASP A 403 -17.59 9.20 -18.84
N ASN A 404 -18.91 9.24 -18.65
CA ASN A 404 -19.70 10.32 -19.21
C ASN A 404 -20.45 11.06 -18.09
N ALA A 405 -20.00 12.31 -17.92
CA ALA A 405 -20.75 13.48 -17.47
C ALA A 405 -21.17 13.57 -16.00
N GLU A 406 -20.27 13.98 -15.11
CA GLU A 406 -20.60 14.82 -13.93
C GLU A 406 -19.51 15.88 -13.62
N ARG A 407 -18.70 16.29 -14.61
CA ARG A 407 -17.75 17.40 -14.45
C ARG A 407 -18.10 18.70 -15.19
N ASP A 408 -19.14 18.72 -16.01
CA ASP A 408 -19.52 19.93 -16.77
C ASP A 408 -20.84 20.59 -16.36
N ASP A 409 -21.76 19.91 -15.67
CA ASP A 409 -23.05 20.51 -15.30
C ASP A 409 -22.94 21.45 -14.07
N ASP A 410 -22.10 21.14 -13.07
CA ASP A 410 -21.88 22.05 -11.94
C ASP A 410 -21.05 23.29 -12.33
N ALA A 411 -20.17 23.17 -13.32
CA ALA A 411 -19.39 24.31 -13.83
C ALA A 411 -20.23 25.27 -14.70
N GLN A 412 -21.26 24.76 -15.40
CA GLN A 412 -22.23 25.60 -16.13
C GLN A 412 -23.33 26.15 -15.22
N ALA A 413 -23.76 25.42 -14.19
CA ALA A 413 -24.67 25.93 -13.17
C ALA A 413 -24.03 27.08 -12.36
N ALA A 414 -22.75 26.95 -11.99
CA ALA A 414 -22.02 28.01 -11.29
C ALA A 414 -21.79 29.27 -12.16
N ARG A 415 -21.67 29.13 -13.49
CA ARG A 415 -21.52 30.27 -14.41
C ARG A 415 -22.84 30.97 -14.76
N SER A 416 -23.97 30.26 -14.72
CA SER A 416 -25.29 30.85 -14.97
C SER A 416 -25.90 31.56 -13.75
N LEU A 417 -25.46 31.21 -12.54
CA LEU A 417 -25.83 31.92 -11.30
C LEU A 417 -24.99 33.18 -11.05
N ALA A 418 -23.82 33.32 -11.69
CA ALA A 418 -22.97 34.51 -11.60
C ALA A 418 -23.32 35.61 -12.63
N ALA A 419 -24.35 35.39 -13.46
CA ALA A 419 -24.77 36.30 -14.53
C ALA A 419 -26.21 36.85 -14.34
N ARG A 420 -26.74 36.86 -13.11
CA ARG A 420 -28.01 37.51 -12.75
C ARG A 420 -27.83 38.57 -11.69
#